data_AF-A0A1U7J406-F1
#
_entry.id   AF-A0A1U7J406-F1
#
_cell.length_a   1.000
_cell.length_b   1.000
_cell.length_c   1.000
_cell.angle_alpha   90.00
_cell.angle_beta   90.00
_cell.angle_gamma   90.00
#
_symmetry.space_group_name_H-M   'P 1'
#
loop_
_entity.id
_entity.type
_entity.pdbx_description
1 polymer ?
#
loop_
_entity_poly.entity_id
_entity_poly.type
_entity_poly.pdbx_seq_one_letter_code
_entity_poly.pdbx_strand_id
1 'polypeptide(L)'
;MSDSDEWLSSALAYRPTVYEYCQLALLPTLDQVAAERMGEILRQAEAEPLLNFLIDEADELVARLQPCLSPQTLRQQQRRLQGAIDALWVNELLAVYGSCSKTGL
;
A
#
# COMPACT_ATOMS: atom_id res chain seq x y z
N MET A 1 4.10 12.57 40.38
CA MET A 1 4.53 11.93 39.12
C MET A 1 4.32 12.95 38.03
N SER A 2 5.25 13.08 37.09
CA SER A 2 5.13 14.07 36.01
C SER A 2 4.05 13.59 35.03
N ASP A 3 3.29 14.49 34.41
CA ASP A 3 2.32 14.15 33.35
C ASP A 3 2.98 13.34 32.21
N SER A 4 4.28 13.53 32.01
CA SER A 4 5.09 12.77 31.05
C SER A 4 5.24 11.29 31.43
N ASP A 5 5.31 10.96 32.72
CA ASP A 5 5.46 9.58 33.19
C ASP A 5 4.14 8.80 33.06
N GLU A 6 3.01 9.49 33.25
CA GLU A 6 1.67 8.93 33.05
C GLU A 6 1.42 8.65 31.57
N TRP A 7 1.74 9.60 30.69
CA TRP A 7 1.62 9.40 29.24
C TRP A 7 2.48 8.23 28.75
N LEU A 8 3.73 8.14 29.20
CA LEU A 8 4.63 7.06 28.82
C LEU A 8 4.09 5.70 29.30
N SER A 9 3.56 5.65 30.52
CA SER A 9 2.96 4.44 31.08
C SER A 9 1.73 3.98 30.28
N SER A 10 0.87 4.93 29.88
CA SER A 10 -0.29 4.67 29.02
C SER A 10 0.12 4.20 27.62
N ALA A 11 1.15 4.80 27.02
CA ALA A 11 1.65 4.38 25.71
C ALA A 11 2.25 2.96 25.76
N LEU A 12 2.97 2.64 26.84
CA LEU A 12 3.54 1.30 27.05
C LEU A 12 2.46 0.22 27.22
N ALA A 13 1.28 0.57 27.74
CA ALA A 13 0.17 -0.36 27.86
C ALA A 13 -0.33 -0.85 26.48
N TYR A 14 -0.26 -0.01 25.45
CA TYR A 14 -0.65 -0.37 24.08
C TYR A 14 0.44 -1.08 23.28
N ARG A 15 1.66 -1.19 23.82
CA ARG A 15 2.80 -1.81 23.12
C ARG A 15 2.49 -3.20 22.54
N PRO A 16 1.80 -4.13 23.24
CA PRO A 16 1.47 -5.44 22.66
C PRO A 16 0.56 -5.32 21.43
N THR A 17 -0.46 -4.46 21.51
CA THR A 17 -1.42 -4.22 20.42
C THR A 17 -0.76 -3.60 19.20
N VAL A 18 0.08 -2.59 19.41
CA VAL A 18 0.84 -1.94 18.32
C VAL A 18 1.82 -2.91 17.67
N TYR A 19 2.47 -3.75 18.47
CA TYR A 19 3.39 -4.76 17.95
C TYR A 19 2.66 -5.83 17.12
N GLU A 20 1.50 -6.29 17.59
CA GLU A 20 0.65 -7.23 16.85
C GLU A 20 0.17 -6.61 15.53
N TYR A 21 -0.26 -5.35 15.56
CA TYR A 21 -0.62 -4.60 14.35
C TYR A 21 0.52 -4.58 13.33
N CYS A 22 1.74 -4.21 13.75
CA CYS A 22 2.91 -4.21 12.87
C CYS A 22 3.18 -5.58 12.26
N GLN A 23 3.04 -6.67 13.04
CA GLN A 23 3.23 -8.02 12.53
C GLN A 23 2.21 -8.36 11.45
N LEU A 24 0.95 -8.01 11.66
CA LEU A 24 -0.12 -8.23 10.69
C LEU A 24 0.09 -7.37 9.43
N ALA A 25 0.47 -6.10 9.59
CA ALA A 25 0.71 -5.16 8.48
C ALA A 25 1.93 -5.52 7.61
N LEU A 26 2.88 -6.29 8.17
CA LEU A 26 4.01 -6.82 7.43
C LEU A 26 3.72 -8.16 6.73
N LEU A 27 2.56 -8.77 6.95
CA LEU A 27 2.19 -9.98 6.21
C LEU A 27 1.97 -9.65 4.73
N PRO A 28 2.50 -10.48 3.80
CA PRO A 28 2.32 -10.25 2.36
C PRO A 28 0.87 -10.40 1.91
N THR A 29 0.09 -11.20 2.65
CA THR A 29 -1.34 -11.41 2.45
C THR A 29 -1.98 -11.66 3.81
N LEU A 30 -3.13 -11.04 4.06
CA LEU A 30 -3.96 -11.31 5.23
C LEU A 30 -4.95 -12.42 4.90
N ASP A 31 -4.94 -13.50 5.67
CA ASP A 31 -6.07 -14.43 5.67
C ASP A 31 -7.27 -13.85 6.44
N GLN A 32 -8.39 -14.55 6.44
CA GLN A 32 -9.62 -14.07 7.05
C GLN A 32 -9.45 -13.76 8.56
N VAL A 33 -8.73 -14.62 9.28
CA VAL A 33 -8.53 -14.48 10.74
C VAL A 33 -7.61 -13.30 11.03
N ALA A 34 -6.54 -13.15 10.27
CA ALA A 34 -5.61 -12.04 10.37
C ALA A 34 -6.28 -10.70 10.03
N ALA A 35 -7.13 -10.67 8.99
CA ALA A 35 -7.90 -9.49 8.61
C ALA A 35 -8.93 -9.09 9.67
N GLU A 36 -9.65 -10.06 10.24
CA GLU A 36 -10.57 -9.82 11.35
C GLU A 36 -9.85 -9.27 12.58
N ARG A 37 -8.69 -9.85 12.92
CA ARG A 37 -7.89 -9.38 14.05
C ARG A 37 -7.36 -7.97 13.83
N MET A 38 -6.85 -7.65 12.64
CA MET A 38 -6.43 -6.30 12.28
C MET A 38 -7.61 -5.32 12.38
N GLY A 39 -8.78 -5.71 11.87
CA GLY A 39 -9.99 -4.89 11.96
C GLY A 39 -10.44 -4.59 13.38
N GLU A 40 -10.28 -5.54 14.31
CA GLU A 40 -10.55 -5.31 15.73
C GLU A 40 -9.59 -4.30 16.35
N ILE A 41 -8.29 -4.40 16.04
CA ILE A 41 -7.27 -3.45 16.51
C ILE A 41 -7.59 -2.04 16.01
N LEU A 42 -7.95 -1.89 14.73
CA LEU A 42 -8.31 -0.60 14.14
C LEU A 42 -9.58 -0.01 14.77
N ARG A 43 -10.60 -0.84 15.04
CA ARG A 43 -11.81 -0.38 15.73
C ARG A 43 -11.53 0.07 17.17
N GLN A 44 -10.59 -0.60 17.84
CA GLN A 44 -10.13 -0.16 19.16
C GLN A 44 -9.40 1.19 19.07
N ALA A 45 -8.55 1.38 18.06
CA ALA A 45 -7.86 2.64 17.80
C ALA A 45 -8.84 3.80 17.57
N GLU A 46 -9.92 3.61 16.80
CA GLU A 46 -10.95 4.64 16.59
C GLU A 46 -11.57 5.16 17.90
N ALA A 47 -11.68 4.30 18.91
CA ALA A 47 -12.22 4.66 20.22
C ALA A 47 -11.18 5.24 21.19
N GLU A 48 -9.89 5.00 20.96
CA GLU A 48 -8.80 5.28 21.89
C GLU A 48 -7.74 6.18 21.22
N PRO A 49 -7.77 7.52 21.45
CA PRO A 49 -6.93 8.47 20.71
C PRO A 49 -5.43 8.21 20.79
N LEU A 50 -4.93 7.75 21.94
CA LEU A 50 -3.51 7.41 22.10
C LEU A 50 -3.13 6.18 21.28
N LEU A 51 -3.99 5.17 21.22
CA LEU A 51 -3.76 3.99 20.39
C LEU A 51 -3.80 4.37 18.90
N ASN A 52 -4.77 5.18 18.48
CA ASN A 52 -4.83 5.66 17.10
C ASN A 52 -3.53 6.32 16.66
N PHE A 53 -3.03 7.26 17.47
CA PHE A 53 -1.76 7.93 17.20
C PHE A 53 -0.59 6.94 17.06
N LEU A 54 -0.50 5.94 17.95
CA LEU A 54 0.57 4.95 17.89
C LEU A 54 0.46 4.03 16.67
N ILE A 55 -0.76 3.75 16.20
CA ILE A 55 -1.01 2.98 14.97
C ILE A 55 -0.60 3.79 13.73
N ASP A 56 -0.90 5.09 13.69
CA ASP A 56 -0.47 5.98 12.61
C ASP A 56 1.08 5.99 12.48
N GLU A 57 1.79 6.14 13.61
CA GLU A 57 3.26 6.10 13.65
C GLU A 57 3.82 4.72 13.24
N ALA A 58 3.13 3.64 13.63
CA ALA A 58 3.47 2.29 13.22
C ALA A 58 3.30 2.09 11.71
N ASP A 59 2.24 2.63 11.12
CA ASP A 59 1.99 2.57 9.67
C ASP A 59 3.09 3.25 8.88
N GLU A 60 3.53 4.44 9.30
CA GLU A 60 4.66 5.10 8.64
C GLU A 60 5.94 4.25 8.69
N LEU A 61 6.17 3.58 9.81
CA LEU A 61 7.32 2.69 9.97
C LEU A 61 7.19 1.44 9.09
N VAL A 62 6.02 0.80 9.08
CA VAL A 62 5.73 -0.35 8.21
C VAL A 62 5.88 0.02 6.74
N ALA A 63 5.37 1.18 6.32
CA ALA A 63 5.50 1.68 4.95
C ALA A 63 6.98 1.91 4.55
N ARG A 64 7.83 2.35 5.48
CA ARG A 64 9.28 2.47 5.26
C ARG A 64 9.99 1.10 5.18
N LEU A 65 9.47 0.09 5.88
CA LEU A 65 10.05 -1.25 5.95
C LEU A 65 9.60 -2.16 4.81
N GLN A 66 8.39 -1.97 4.28
CA GLN A 66 7.98 -2.64 3.06
C GLN A 66 8.84 -2.12 1.92
N PRO A 67 9.41 -2.99 1.08
CA PRO A 67 10.16 -2.54 -0.07
C PRO A 67 9.20 -1.80 -1.00
N CYS A 68 9.27 -0.47 -0.98
CA CYS A 68 8.85 0.35 -2.12
C CYS A 68 9.35 -0.38 -3.37
N LEU A 69 8.43 -0.70 -4.30
CA LEU A 69 8.76 -1.44 -5.53
C LEU A 69 10.16 -1.04 -5.98
N SER A 70 11.07 -2.00 -6.01
CA SER A 70 12.47 -1.65 -6.22
C SER A 70 12.57 -0.73 -7.44
N PRO A 71 13.49 0.25 -7.47
CA PRO A 71 13.63 1.13 -8.64
C PRO A 71 13.81 0.35 -9.95
N GLN A 72 14.24 -0.91 -9.87
CA GLN A 72 14.31 -1.84 -11.00
C GLN A 72 12.91 -2.37 -11.39
N THR A 73 12.11 -2.81 -10.42
CA THR A 73 10.72 -3.25 -10.62
C THR A 73 9.84 -2.14 -11.18
N LEU A 74 9.96 -0.91 -10.65
CA LEU A 74 9.25 0.26 -11.20
C LEU A 74 9.64 0.53 -12.66
N ARG A 75 10.94 0.57 -12.96
CA ARG A 75 11.44 0.76 -14.34
C ARG A 75 11.03 -0.35 -15.29
N GLN A 76 10.89 -1.59 -14.79
CA GLN A 76 10.41 -2.71 -15.59
C GLN A 76 8.93 -2.53 -15.93
N GLN A 77 8.09 -2.17 -14.96
CA GLN A 77 6.66 -1.93 -15.19
C GLN A 77 6.43 -0.74 -16.13
N GLN A 78 7.18 0.35 -15.95
CA GLN A 78 7.14 1.51 -16.86
C GLN A 78 7.50 1.13 -18.30
N ARG A 79 8.53 0.31 -18.51
CA ARG A 79 8.91 -0.18 -19.85
C ARG A 79 7.82 -1.05 -20.49
N ARG A 80 7.14 -1.90 -19.70
CA ARG A 80 6.03 -2.71 -20.19
C ARG A 80 4.85 -1.85 -20.61
N LEU A 81 4.51 -0.85 -19.80
CA LEU A 81 3.48 0.13 -20.13
C LEU A 81 3.81 0.90 -21.40
N GLN A 82 5.04 1.41 -21.51
CA GLN A 82 5.50 2.12 -22.71
C GLN A 82 5.34 1.26 -23.96
N GLY A 83 5.81 0.00 -23.92
CA GLY A 83 5.68 -0.91 -25.06
C GLY A 83 4.22 -1.21 -25.45
N ALA A 84 3.31 -1.30 -24.48
CA ALA A 84 1.89 -1.49 -24.75
C ALA A 84 1.25 -0.24 -25.40
N ILE A 85 1.61 0.95 -24.94
CA ILE A 85 1.15 2.23 -25.51
C ILE A 85 1.66 2.38 -26.94
N ASP A 86 2.96 2.13 -27.17
CA ASP A 86 3.56 2.22 -28.49
C ASP A 86 2.88 1.25 -29.48
N ALA A 87 2.61 0.02 -29.04
CA ALA A 87 1.90 -0.98 -29.85
C ALA A 87 0.45 -0.55 -30.16
N LEU A 88 -0.26 0.03 -29.20
CA LEU A 88 -1.61 0.56 -29.42
C LEU A 88 -1.60 1.71 -30.44
N TRP A 89 -0.68 2.66 -30.32
CA TRP A 89 -0.56 3.77 -31.26
C TRP A 89 -0.17 3.33 -32.67
N VAL A 90 0.75 2.37 -32.81
CA VAL A 90 1.08 1.78 -34.12
C VAL A 90 -0.14 1.10 -34.73
N ASN A 91 -0.92 0.36 -33.94
CA ASN A 91 -2.13 -0.28 -34.43
C ASN A 91 -3.20 0.74 -34.86
N GLU A 92 -3.37 1.84 -34.11
CA GLU A 92 -4.26 2.94 -34.49
C GLU A 92 -3.80 3.63 -35.79
N LEU A 93 -2.51 3.93 -35.92
CA LEU A 93 -1.95 4.51 -37.15
C LEU A 93 -2.14 3.57 -38.34
N LEU A 94 -1.89 2.28 -38.19
CA LEU A 94 -2.12 1.28 -39.24
C LEU A 94 -3.60 1.14 -39.58
N ALA A 95 -4.53 1.28 -38.63
CA ALA A 95 -5.96 1.28 -38.91
C ALA A 95 -6.39 2.53 -39.72
N VAL A 96 -5.83 3.70 -39.40
CA VAL A 96 -6.09 4.97 -40.10
C VAL A 96 -5.52 4.97 -41.51
N TYR A 97 -4.27 4.52 -41.70
CA TYR A 97 -3.59 4.56 -43.01
C TYR A 97 -3.78 3.29 -43.85
N GLY A 98 -4.01 2.13 -43.23
CA GLY A 98 -4.26 0.86 -43.92
C GLY A 98 -5.65 0.77 -44.56
N SER A 99 -6.57 1.66 -44.20
CA SER A 99 -7.89 1.76 -44.84
C SER A 99 -7.88 2.44 -46.22
N CYS A 100 -6.72 2.96 -46.69
CA CYS A 100 -6.61 3.71 -47.94
C CYS A 100 -6.39 2.85 -49.21
N SER A 101 -6.39 1.51 -49.10
CA SER A 101 -6.04 0.62 -50.24
C SER A 101 -7.23 -0.08 -50.93
N LYS A 102 -8.48 0.35 -50.71
CA LYS A 102 -9.65 -0.24 -51.37
C LYS A 102 -10.64 0.79 -51.92
N THR A 103 -10.23 1.61 -52.88
CA THR A 103 -11.12 2.16 -53.91
C THR A 103 -10.30 2.50 -55.15
N GLY A 104 -10.57 1.82 -56.28
CA GLY A 104 -10.00 2.15 -57.58
C GLY A 104 -9.80 0.94 -58.47
N LEU A 105 -10.92 0.31 -58.87
CA LEU A 105 -11.04 -0.49 -60.10
C LEU A 105 -10.85 0.42 -61.32
#